data_AF-A0A1Q6V0G8-F1
#
_entry.id   AF-A0A1Q6V0G8-F1
#
_cell.length_a   1.000
_cell.length_b   1.000
_cell.length_c   1.000
_cell.angle_alpha   90.00
_cell.angle_beta   90.00
_cell.angle_gamma   90.00
#
_symmetry.space_group_name_H-M   'P 1'
#
loop_
_entity.id
_entity.type
_entity.pdbx_description
1 polymer ?
#
loop_
_entity_poly.entity_id
_entity_poly.type
_entity_poly.pdbx_seq_one_letter_code
_entity_poly.pdbx_strand_id
1 'polypeptide(L)'
;MDLNQVYHKIDKLRNQIKKYNEAYYQKDSPLVDDATFDKIYHELKELEEKYSDYKPEENITNKVSGERSKKFKEHKHTYRLYSLDNSNNIDELKKWVEKTIKDLIRSCLCFNIQKRATSNWFNAR
;
A
#
# COMPACT_ATOMS: atom_id res chain seq x y z
N MET A 1 8.08 7.34 35.25
CA MET A 1 9.16 6.90 34.33
C MET A 1 9.96 8.13 33.95
N ASP A 2 11.28 8.02 33.99
CA ASP A 2 12.17 9.10 33.52
C ASP A 2 12.05 9.22 31.99
N LEU A 3 12.00 10.45 31.47
CA LEU A 3 11.77 10.72 30.04
C LEU A 3 12.85 10.07 29.16
N ASN A 4 14.10 10.04 29.62
CA ASN A 4 15.19 9.36 28.91
C ASN A 4 14.99 7.83 28.85
N GLN A 5 14.42 7.22 29.88
CA GLN A 5 14.11 5.78 29.86
C GLN A 5 13.02 5.46 28.85
N VAL A 6 12.02 6.35 28.71
CA VAL A 6 10.96 6.22 27.71
C VAL A 6 11.53 6.30 26.30
N TYR A 7 12.38 7.28 26.02
CA TYR A 7 13.01 7.41 24.69
C TYR A 7 13.89 6.22 24.34
N HIS A 8 14.70 5.74 25.29
CA HIS A 8 15.46 4.50 25.10
C HIS A 8 14.58 3.29 24.80
N LYS A 9 13.42 3.19 25.45
CA LYS A 9 12.46 2.11 25.21
C LYS A 9 11.85 2.20 23.82
N ILE A 10 11.47 3.41 23.38
CA ILE A 10 10.94 3.65 22.03
C ILE A 10 11.97 3.24 20.97
N ASP A 11 13.23 3.66 21.12
CA ASP A 11 14.30 3.30 20.17
C ASP A 11 14.57 1.79 20.13
N LYS A 12 14.48 1.12 21.28
CA LYS A 12 14.62 -0.34 21.35
C LYS A 12 13.50 -1.04 20.58
N LEU A 13 12.25 -0.62 20.79
CA LEU A 13 11.09 -1.18 20.10
C LEU A 13 11.16 -0.94 18.58
N ARG A 14 11.58 0.25 18.14
CA ARG A 14 11.81 0.54 16.71
C ARG A 14 12.84 -0.35 16.07
N ASN A 15 13.98 -0.56 16.74
CA ASN A 15 15.03 -1.44 16.24
C ASN A 15 14.56 -2.89 16.14
N GLN A 16 13.73 -3.35 17.07
CA GLN A 16 13.12 -4.69 17.00
C GLN A 16 12.18 -4.82 15.81
N ILE A 17 11.27 -3.87 15.62
CA ILE A 17 10.33 -3.87 14.49
C ILE A 17 11.08 -3.83 13.15
N LYS A 18 12.11 -2.98 13.03
CA LYS A 18 12.95 -2.93 11.82
C LYS A 18 13.58 -4.28 11.52
N LYS A 19 14.17 -4.94 12.53
CA LYS A 19 14.79 -6.27 12.39
C LYS A 19 13.78 -7.34 11.97
N TYR A 20 12.56 -7.31 12.53
CA TYR A 20 11.50 -8.26 12.18
C TYR A 20 10.99 -8.03 10.76
N ASN A 21 10.78 -6.77 10.36
CA ASN A 21 10.39 -6.41 9.00
C ASN A 21 11.44 -6.84 7.97
N GLU A 22 12.72 -6.58 8.22
CA GLU A 22 13.81 -7.04 7.35
C GLU A 22 13.81 -8.58 7.22
N ALA A 23 13.63 -9.29 8.33
CA ALA A 23 13.58 -10.74 8.33
C ALA A 23 12.38 -11.30 7.56
N TYR A 24 11.20 -10.69 7.73
CA TYR A 24 9.96 -11.06 7.04
C TYR A 24 10.04 -10.73 5.54
N TYR A 25 10.24 -9.46 5.19
CA TYR A 25 10.13 -8.99 3.80
C TYR A 25 11.35 -9.30 2.94
N GLN A 26 12.57 -9.18 3.49
CA GLN A 26 13.80 -9.35 2.69
C GLN A 26 14.31 -10.79 2.75
N LYS A 27 14.32 -11.41 3.93
CA LYS A 27 14.96 -12.72 4.16
C LYS A 27 14.01 -13.91 4.04
N ASP A 28 12.69 -13.70 3.98
CA ASP A 28 11.69 -14.79 3.98
C ASP A 28 11.83 -15.72 5.21
N SER A 29 12.34 -15.18 6.32
CA SER A 29 12.67 -15.94 7.53
C SER A 29 12.16 -15.17 8.75
N PRO A 30 10.84 -15.19 9.02
CA PRO A 30 10.27 -14.47 10.16
C PRO A 30 10.94 -14.92 11.47
N LEU A 31 11.35 -13.94 12.28
CA LEU A 31 11.99 -14.18 13.59
C LEU A 31 10.99 -14.33 14.73
N VAL A 32 9.76 -13.84 14.52
CA VAL A 32 8.67 -13.83 15.48
C VAL A 32 7.37 -14.14 14.75
N ASP A 33 6.38 -14.64 15.48
CA ASP A 33 5.01 -14.80 14.99
C ASP A 33 4.28 -13.45 14.94
N ASP A 34 3.18 -13.42 14.17
CA ASP A 34 2.38 -12.21 13.96
C ASP A 34 1.86 -11.62 15.28
N ALA A 35 1.42 -12.45 16.24
CA ALA A 35 0.88 -11.94 17.50
C ALA A 35 1.95 -11.30 18.39
N THR A 36 3.19 -11.80 18.34
CA THR A 36 4.34 -11.17 19.02
C THR A 36 4.72 -9.85 18.34
N PHE A 37 4.72 -9.80 17.01
CA PHE A 37 4.97 -8.57 16.26
C PHE A 37 3.92 -7.50 16.59
N ASP A 38 2.63 -7.87 16.56
CA ASP A 38 1.51 -6.96 16.85
C ASP A 38 1.59 -6.35 18.24
N LYS A 39 1.95 -7.15 19.26
CA LYS A 39 2.14 -6.65 20.63
C LYS A 39 3.21 -5.56 20.70
N ILE A 40 4.36 -5.79 20.08
CA ILE A 40 5.48 -4.85 20.06
C ILE A 40 5.11 -3.58 19.28
N TYR A 41 4.37 -3.75 18.17
CA TYR A 41 3.88 -2.65 17.36
C TYR A 41 2.87 -1.78 18.12
N HIS A 42 1.90 -2.40 18.81
CA HIS A 42 0.94 -1.70 19.64
C HIS A 42 1.61 -0.96 20.81
N GLU A 43 2.57 -1.59 21.48
CA GLU A 43 3.33 -0.95 22.55
C GLU A 43 4.11 0.28 22.06
N LEU A 44 4.76 0.19 20.89
CA LEU A 44 5.42 1.33 20.27
C LEU A 44 4.41 2.45 19.97
N LYS A 45 3.26 2.10 19.37
CA LYS A 45 2.22 3.06 19.00
C LYS A 45 1.68 3.80 20.21
N GLU A 46 1.39 3.10 21.32
CA GLU A 46 0.93 3.74 22.55
C GLU A 46 1.96 4.69 23.15
N LEU A 47 3.25 4.35 23.07
CA LEU A 47 4.33 5.21 23.55
C LEU A 47 4.50 6.44 22.64
N GLU A 48 4.41 6.28 21.33
CA GLU A 48 4.46 7.40 20.38
C GLU A 48 3.25 8.35 20.53
N GLU A 49 2.05 7.81 20.80
CA GLU A 49 0.85 8.63 21.07
C GLU A 49 0.96 9.40 22.39
N LYS A 50 1.50 8.76 23.45
CA LYS A 50 1.68 9.40 24.77
C LYS A 50 2.79 10.45 24.79
N TYR A 51 3.80 10.30 23.93
CA TYR A 51 4.99 11.17 23.88
C TYR A 51 5.14 11.81 22.50
N SER A 52 4.10 12.50 22.03
CA SER A 52 4.05 13.14 20.70
C SER A 52 5.14 14.19 20.43
N ASP A 53 5.78 14.73 21.47
CA ASP A 53 6.91 15.66 21.33
C ASP A 53 8.20 14.96 20.85
N TYR A 54 8.27 13.64 21.03
CA TYR A 54 9.34 12.81 20.54
C TYR A 54 9.07 12.44 19.08
N LYS A 55 9.44 13.36 18.17
CA LYS A 55 9.53 13.09 16.73
C LYS A 55 10.98 12.84 16.33
N PRO A 56 11.44 11.58 16.30
CA PRO A 56 12.60 11.26 15.51
C PRO A 56 12.20 11.29 14.03
N GLU A 57 13.14 11.71 13.20
CA GLU A 57 13.01 11.80 11.75
C GLU A 57 12.65 10.46 11.07
N GLU A 58 12.78 9.34 11.79
CA GLU A 58 12.48 7.98 11.34
C GLU A 58 11.20 7.41 11.97
N ASN A 59 10.04 7.97 11.64
CA ASN A 59 8.76 7.39 12.05
C ASN A 59 8.47 6.13 11.20
N ILE A 60 8.72 4.95 11.79
CA ILE A 60 8.51 3.63 11.15
C ILE A 60 7.01 3.27 11.11
N THR A 61 6.20 3.71 12.08
CA THR A 61 4.75 3.43 12.16
C THR A 61 3.96 4.09 11.02
N ASN A 62 4.45 5.20 10.48
CA ASN A 62 3.88 5.87 9.30
C ASN A 62 4.46 5.39 7.96
N LYS A 63 5.50 4.54 7.98
CA LYS A 63 6.15 4.07 6.75
C LYS A 63 5.43 2.84 6.21
N VAL A 64 4.21 3.04 5.69
CA VAL A 64 3.43 2.03 4.92
C VAL A 64 4.11 1.69 3.57
N SER A 65 5.24 2.31 3.25
CA SER A 65 6.04 1.98 2.08
C SER A 65 7.05 0.91 2.43
N GLY A 66 6.64 -0.35 2.32
CA GLY A 66 7.58 -1.47 2.31
C GLY A 66 8.67 -1.19 1.29
N GLU A 67 9.93 -1.34 1.68
CA GLU A 67 11.04 -1.26 0.73
C GLU A 67 10.75 -2.21 -0.43
N ARG A 68 10.80 -1.70 -1.66
CA ARG A 68 10.56 -2.52 -2.85
C ARG A 68 11.41 -3.78 -2.75
N SER A 69 10.75 -4.93 -2.68
CA SER A 69 11.44 -6.21 -2.60
C SER A 69 12.39 -6.33 -3.79
N LYS A 70 13.69 -6.34 -3.52
CA LYS A 70 14.75 -6.52 -4.53
C LYS A 70 14.73 -7.94 -5.13
N LYS A 71 13.84 -8.84 -4.66
CA LYS A 71 13.69 -10.21 -5.15
C LYS A 71 13.25 -10.26 -6.61
N PHE A 72 12.46 -9.29 -7.06
CA PHE A 72 11.97 -9.24 -8.44
C PHE A 72 12.73 -8.19 -9.26
N LYS A 73 13.25 -8.60 -10.42
CA LYS A 73 13.83 -7.67 -11.38
C LYS A 73 12.70 -6.94 -12.11
N GLU A 74 12.81 -5.62 -12.23
CA GLU A 74 11.89 -4.85 -13.05
C GLU A 74 12.08 -5.23 -14.52
N HIS A 75 11.00 -5.59 -15.20
CA HIS A 75 11.00 -5.89 -16.63
C HIS A 75 10.16 -4.86 -17.37
N LYS A 76 10.72 -4.31 -18.45
CA LYS A 76 10.00 -3.38 -19.31
C LYS A 76 9.05 -4.16 -20.20
N HIS A 77 7.75 -3.85 -20.13
CA HIS A 77 6.78 -4.38 -21.08
C HIS A 77 7.13 -3.94 -22.51
N THR A 78 7.02 -4.87 -23.46
CA THR A 78 7.28 -4.62 -24.89
C THR A 78 6.34 -3.57 -25.47
N TYR A 79 5.13 -3.49 -24.95
CA TYR A 79 4.13 -2.49 -25.30
C TYR A 79 3.68 -1.71 -24.09
N ARG A 80 3.18 -0.48 -24.32
CA ARG A 80 2.60 0.32 -23.26
C ARG A 80 1.29 -0.34 -22.80
N LEU A 81 1.20 -0.66 -21.52
CA LEU A 81 -0.05 -1.05 -20.89
C LEU A 81 -0.84 0.23 -20.59
N TYR A 82 -2.03 0.35 -21.19
CA TYR A 82 -2.95 1.46 -20.92
C TYR A 82 -3.88 1.09 -19.77
N SER A 83 -4.09 2.03 -18.85
CA SER A 83 -5.19 1.95 -17.90
C SER A 83 -6.51 2.29 -18.59
N LEU A 84 -7.60 1.70 -18.11
CA LEU A 84 -8.94 2.10 -18.50
C LEU A 84 -9.37 3.30 -17.65
N ASP A 85 -10.03 4.26 -18.29
CA ASP A 85 -10.73 5.33 -17.56
C ASP A 85 -11.97 4.76 -16.86
N ASN A 86 -12.36 5.37 -15.74
CA ASN A 86 -13.52 4.94 -14.98
C ASN A 86 -14.66 5.94 -15.17
N SER A 87 -15.89 5.42 -15.13
CA SER A 87 -17.09 6.24 -15.05
C SER A 87 -17.94 5.74 -13.89
N ASN A 88 -18.39 6.66 -13.04
CA ASN A 88 -19.13 6.33 -11.81
C ASN A 88 -20.64 6.56 -11.97
N ASN A 89 -21.08 7.21 -13.05
CA ASN A 89 -22.48 7.47 -13.33
C ASN A 89 -22.79 7.36 -14.82
N ILE A 90 -24.08 7.25 -15.14
CA ILE A 90 -24.54 7.04 -16.51
C ILE A 90 -24.31 8.28 -17.39
N ASP A 91 -24.32 9.48 -16.83
CA ASP A 91 -24.17 10.72 -17.61
C ASP A 91 -22.75 10.93 -18.11
N GLU A 92 -21.74 10.57 -17.31
CA GLU A 92 -20.34 10.48 -17.74
C GLU A 92 -20.17 9.47 -18.89
N LEU A 93 -20.79 8.30 -18.76
CA LEU A 93 -20.74 7.28 -19.81
C LEU A 93 -21.36 7.80 -21.13
N LYS A 94 -22.52 8.48 -21.06
CA LYS A 94 -23.16 9.11 -22.23
C LYS A 94 -22.25 10.14 -22.90
N LYS A 95 -21.64 11.04 -22.12
CA LYS A 95 -20.69 12.03 -22.63
C LYS A 95 -19.49 11.38 -23.33
N TRP A 96 -18.99 10.27 -22.78
CA TRP A 96 -17.92 9.51 -23.41
C TRP A 96 -18.35 8.89 -24.75
N VAL A 97 -19.58 8.34 -24.82
CA VAL A 97 -20.14 7.81 -26.08
C VAL A 97 -20.30 8.93 -27.12
N GLU A 98 -20.89 10.07 -26.74
CA GLU A 98 -21.11 11.23 -27.63
C GLU A 98 -19.78 11.76 -28.19
N LYS A 99 -18.76 11.89 -27.33
CA LYS A 99 -17.41 12.27 -27.76
C LYS A 99 -16.84 11.26 -28.76
N THR A 100 -16.97 9.97 -28.47
CA THR A 100 -16.44 8.90 -29.35
C THR A 100 -17.12 8.86 -30.71
N ILE A 101 -18.44 9.09 -30.76
CA ILE A 101 -19.22 9.22 -32.00
C ILE A 101 -18.70 10.39 -32.84
N LYS A 102 -18.49 11.55 -32.20
CA LYS A 102 -17.96 12.75 -32.86
C LYS A 102 -16.55 12.54 -33.40
N ASP A 103 -15.67 11.94 -32.60
CA ASP A 103 -14.26 11.73 -32.97
C ASP A 103 -14.11 10.69 -34.09
N LEU A 104 -15.00 9.70 -34.18
CA LEU A 104 -14.97 8.65 -35.21
C LEU A 104 -15.80 8.96 -36.46
N ILE A 105 -16.56 10.07 -36.48
CA ILE A 105 -17.46 10.45 -37.58
C ILE A 105 -18.41 9.28 -37.94
N ARG A 106 -18.95 8.61 -36.92
CA ARG A 106 -19.89 7.49 -37.08
C ARG A 106 -21.23 7.82 -36.46
N SER A 107 -22.31 7.32 -37.05
CA SER A 107 -23.67 7.48 -36.53
C SER A 107 -24.07 6.43 -35.49
N CYS A 108 -23.34 5.31 -35.41
CA CYS A 108 -23.63 4.21 -34.50
C CYS A 108 -22.34 3.51 -34.04
N LEU A 109 -22.32 3.04 -32.80
CA LEU A 109 -21.22 2.28 -32.20
C LEU A 109 -21.75 0.97 -31.63
N CYS A 110 -21.00 -0.11 -31.87
CA CYS A 110 -21.23 -1.40 -31.22
C CYS A 110 -20.14 -1.60 -30.16
N PHE A 111 -20.54 -1.91 -28.92
CA PHE A 111 -19.61 -2.13 -27.82
C PHE A 111 -19.55 -3.61 -27.46
N ASN A 112 -18.35 -4.10 -27.16
CA ASN A 112 -18.16 -5.37 -26.45
C ASN A 112 -18.13 -5.06 -24.94
N ILE A 113 -19.09 -5.62 -24.20
CA ILE A 113 -19.21 -5.38 -22.76
C ILE A 113 -18.70 -6.61 -22.01
N GLN A 114 -17.72 -6.40 -21.15
CA GLN A 114 -17.10 -7.45 -20.35
C GLN A 114 -17.21 -7.11 -18.87
N LYS A 115 -17.39 -8.13 -18.03
CA LYS A 115 -17.25 -7.96 -16.58
C LYS A 115 -15.78 -7.64 -16.29
N ARG A 116 -15.54 -6.56 -15.54
CA ARG A 116 -14.19 -6.26 -15.05
C ARG A 116 -13.77 -7.39 -14.12
N ALA A 117 -12.70 -8.11 -14.49
CA ALA A 117 -12.04 -9.03 -13.58
C ALA A 117 -11.43 -8.20 -12.46
N THR A 118 -12.05 -8.22 -11.28
CA THR A 118 -11.42 -7.70 -10.08
C THR A 118 -10.34 -8.70 -9.69
N SER A 119 -9.11 -8.21 -9.51
CA SER A 119 -8.07 -9.03 -8.89
C SER A 119 -8.61 -9.55 -7.56
N ASN A 120 -8.42 -10.84 -7.27
CA ASN A 120 -8.97 -11.55 -6.11
C ASN A 120 -8.41 -11.07 -4.74
N TRP A 121 -7.78 -9.89 -4.71
CA TRP A 121 -7.29 -9.21 -3.50
C TRP A 121 -8.41 -8.86 -2.51
N PHE A 122 -9.67 -8.82 -2.94
CA PHE A 122 -10.82 -8.54 -2.05
C PHE A 122 -11.35 -9.78 -1.30
N ASN A 123 -10.93 -11.00 -1.65
CA ASN A 123 -11.37 -12.25 -1.00
C ASN A 123 -10.31 -12.86 -0.07
N ALA A 124 -9.26 -12.11 0.28
CA ALA A 124 -8.33 -12.49 1.34
C ALA A 124 -8.74 -11.81 2.65
N ARG A 125 -9.91 -12.20 3.17
CA ARG A 125 -10.31 -11.98 4.56
C ARG A 125 -11.27 -13.07 5.00
#